data_AF-A0AA93HEG9-F1
#
_entry.id   AF-A0AA93HEG9-F1
#
_cell.length_a   1.000
_cell.length_b   1.000
_cell.length_c   1.000
_cell.angle_alpha   90.00
_cell.angle_beta   90.00
_cell.angle_gamma   90.00
#
_symmetry.space_group_name_H-M   'P 1'
#
loop_
_entity.id
_entity.type
_entity.pdbx_description
1 polymer ?
#
loop_
_entity_poly.entity_id
_entity_poly.type
_entity_poly.pdbx_seq_one_letter_code
_entity_poly.pdbx_strand_id
1 'polypeptide(L)'
;MQPALPSTIIAALALALAGYATSRAAPAPFDIVVRGSAADCTIEVGGRTITPQELLATARPEAKPGRSARIRLDTNEVPYRCIGGAIYSLQSAGFEEVTVLDPQRRPLM
;
A
#
# COMPACT_ATOMS: atom_id res chain seq x y z
N MET A 1 -25.04 -48.38 31.12
CA MET A 1 -23.87 -47.64 31.64
C MET A 1 -23.44 -46.65 30.55
N GLN A 2 -23.92 -45.40 30.62
CA GLN A 2 -23.51 -44.31 29.72
C GLN A 2 -22.59 -43.37 30.52
N PRO A 3 -21.37 -43.05 30.05
CA PRO A 3 -20.57 -42.03 30.69
C PRO A 3 -21.07 -40.64 30.25
N ALA A 4 -21.50 -39.84 31.23
CA ALA A 4 -21.80 -38.44 31.04
C ALA A 4 -20.49 -37.67 30.83
N LEU A 5 -20.25 -37.20 29.60
CA LEU A 5 -19.13 -36.32 29.29
C LEU A 5 -19.37 -34.95 29.95
N PRO A 6 -18.41 -34.41 30.73
CA PRO A 6 -18.61 -33.17 31.47
C PRO A 6 -18.72 -31.97 30.51
N SER A 7 -19.86 -31.29 30.56
CA SER A 7 -20.21 -30.11 29.74
C SER A 7 -19.23 -28.94 29.82
N THR A 8 -18.27 -28.97 30.74
CA THR A 8 -17.24 -27.93 30.91
C THR A 8 -16.19 -27.92 29.80
N ILE A 9 -15.96 -29.04 29.11
CA ILE A 9 -14.91 -29.12 28.07
C ILE A 9 -15.35 -28.39 26.78
N ILE A 10 -16.65 -28.40 26.47
CA ILE A 10 -17.19 -27.81 25.22
C ILE A 10 -17.13 -26.27 25.28
N ALA A 11 -17.35 -25.67 26.45
CA ALA A 11 -17.32 -24.22 26.61
C ALA A 11 -15.91 -23.62 26.42
N ALA A 12 -14.86 -24.31 26.89
CA ALA A 12 -13.49 -23.82 26.76
C ALA A 12 -12.99 -23.80 25.30
N LEU A 13 -13.45 -24.75 24.48
CA LEU A 13 -13.06 -24.84 23.07
C LEU A 13 -13.67 -23.70 22.22
N ALA A 14 -14.89 -23.25 22.57
CA ALA A 14 -15.56 -22.15 21.88
C ALA A 14 -14.89 -20.79 22.12
N LEU A 15 -14.36 -20.55 23.33
CA LEU A 15 -13.62 -19.30 23.62
C LEU A 15 -12.23 -19.28 22.96
N ALA A 16 -11.58 -20.43 22.76
CA ALA A 16 -10.29 -20.50 22.09
C ALA A 16 -10.38 -20.21 20.58
N LEU A 17 -11.50 -20.58 19.93
CA LEU A 17 -11.74 -20.31 18.51
C LEU A 17 -12.18 -18.86 18.24
N ALA A 18 -12.83 -18.21 19.20
CA ALA A 18 -13.24 -16.80 19.08
C ALA A 18 -12.03 -15.82 19.12
N GLY A 19 -10.91 -16.21 19.71
CA GLY A 19 -9.69 -15.39 19.78
C GLY A 19 -8.84 -15.39 18.50
N TYR A 20 -9.06 -16.34 17.58
CA TYR A 20 -8.26 -16.49 16.37
C TYR A 20 -8.67 -15.58 15.21
N ALA A 21 -9.82 -14.92 15.30
CA ALA A 21 -10.30 -13.96 14.30
C ALA A 21 -9.82 -12.52 14.58
N THR A 22 -8.57 -12.36 15.02
CA THR A 22 -7.96 -11.03 15.02
C THR A 22 -7.67 -10.66 13.56
N SER A 23 -8.62 -9.98 12.93
CA SER A 23 -8.45 -9.38 11.61
C SER A 23 -7.22 -8.47 11.64
N ARG A 24 -6.09 -8.99 11.15
CA ARG A 24 -4.86 -8.22 11.01
C ARG A 24 -5.14 -7.13 9.98
N ALA A 25 -5.24 -5.89 10.45
CA ALA A 25 -5.40 -4.74 9.57
C ALA A 25 -4.30 -4.76 8.50
N ALA A 26 -4.68 -4.58 7.24
CA ALA A 26 -3.73 -4.54 6.13
C ALA A 26 -2.67 -3.46 6.40
N PRO A 27 -1.39 -3.70 6.06
CA PRO A 27 -0.35 -2.69 6.19
C PRO A 27 -0.75 -1.40 5.48
N ALA A 28 -0.48 -0.25 6.11
CA ALA A 28 -0.69 1.04 5.46
C ALA A 28 0.20 1.14 4.20
N PRO A 29 -0.33 1.66 3.08
CA PRO A 29 0.42 1.75 1.85
C PRO A 29 1.63 2.68 1.99
N PHE A 30 2.61 2.49 1.14
CA PHE A 30 3.69 3.45 0.94
C PHE A 30 3.18 4.58 0.03
N ASP A 31 2.80 5.70 0.65
CA ASP A 31 2.24 6.86 -0.04
C ASP A 31 3.34 7.79 -0.58
N ILE A 32 3.25 8.13 -1.87
CA ILE A 32 4.07 9.16 -2.52
C ILE A 32 3.18 10.17 -3.25
N VAL A 33 3.68 11.40 -3.42
CA VAL A 33 3.07 12.41 -4.29
C VAL A 33 4.01 12.71 -5.44
N VAL A 34 3.55 12.64 -6.68
CA VAL A 34 4.34 13.01 -7.86
C VAL A 34 3.87 14.37 -8.34
N ARG A 35 4.82 15.27 -8.62
CA ARG A 35 4.57 16.63 -9.11
C ARG A 35 5.56 17.02 -10.20
N GLY A 36 5.28 18.11 -10.89
CA GLY A 36 6.22 18.75 -11.82
C GLY A 36 6.04 18.34 -13.27
N SER A 37 6.94 18.85 -14.11
CA SER A 37 6.89 18.73 -15.57
C SER A 37 7.70 17.53 -16.07
N ALA A 38 7.67 17.27 -17.39
CA ALA A 38 8.38 16.14 -17.99
C ALA A 38 9.92 16.22 -17.85
N ALA A 39 10.45 17.43 -17.64
CA ALA A 39 11.87 17.69 -17.39
C ALA A 39 12.22 17.64 -15.89
N ASP A 40 11.29 18.09 -15.03
CA ASP A 40 11.54 18.33 -13.60
C ASP A 40 10.50 17.60 -12.72
N CYS A 41 10.40 16.28 -12.90
CA CYS A 41 9.56 15.45 -12.03
C CYS A 41 10.13 15.48 -10.60
N THR A 42 9.28 15.74 -9.61
CA THR A 42 9.63 15.67 -8.18
C THR A 42 8.68 14.72 -7.47
N ILE A 43 9.19 14.07 -6.42
CA ILE A 43 8.43 13.09 -5.65
C ILE A 43 8.50 13.46 -4.19
N GLU A 44 7.36 13.55 -3.51
CA GLU A 44 7.29 13.74 -2.07
C GLU A 44 7.01 12.40 -1.38
N VAL A 45 7.84 12.06 -0.39
CA VAL A 45 7.68 10.87 0.46
C VAL A 45 7.79 11.30 1.92
N GLY A 46 6.74 11.10 2.71
CA GLY A 46 6.74 11.47 4.14
C GLY A 46 7.10 12.93 4.41
N GLY A 47 6.71 13.86 3.52
CA GLY A 47 7.02 15.29 3.63
C GLY A 47 8.40 15.70 3.10
N ARG A 48 9.20 14.77 2.58
CA ARG A 48 10.50 15.06 1.95
C ARG A 48 10.38 14.98 0.43
N THR A 49 10.87 16.01 -0.26
CA THR A 49 11.01 15.99 -1.71
C THR A 49 12.29 15.26 -2.11
N ILE A 50 12.17 14.30 -3.01
CA ILE A 50 13.25 13.53 -3.60
C ILE A 50 13.13 13.53 -5.13
N THR A 51 14.21 13.16 -5.79
CA THR A 51 14.29 12.99 -7.24
C THR A 51 13.79 11.61 -7.67
N PRO A 52 13.38 11.44 -8.95
CA PRO A 52 13.04 10.13 -9.51
C PRO A 52 14.13 9.08 -9.35
N GLN A 53 15.40 9.48 -9.40
CA GLN A 53 16.56 8.60 -9.25
C GLN A 53 16.70 8.07 -7.81
N GLU A 54 16.29 8.86 -6.81
CA GLU A 54 16.37 8.49 -5.39
C GLU A 54 15.18 7.62 -4.93
N LEU A 55 14.07 7.63 -5.67
CA LEU A 55 12.84 6.92 -5.28
C LEU A 55 13.08 5.43 -5.08
N LEU A 56 13.79 4.75 -5.99
CA LEU A 56 14.03 3.31 -5.87
C LEU A 56 14.76 2.96 -4.57
N ALA A 57 15.83 3.69 -4.25
CA ALA A 57 16.61 3.47 -3.04
C ALA A 57 15.79 3.76 -1.77
N THR A 58 14.95 4.79 -1.83
CA THR A 58 14.05 5.19 -0.72
C THR A 58 12.92 4.18 -0.51
N ALA A 59 12.37 3.63 -1.59
CA ALA A 59 11.21 2.74 -1.57
C ALA A 59 11.57 1.28 -1.24
N ARG A 60 12.76 0.80 -1.63
CA ARG A 60 13.20 -0.59 -1.41
C ARG A 60 13.11 -1.08 0.04
N PRO A 61 13.55 -0.35 1.08
CA PRO A 61 13.40 -0.81 2.47
C PRO A 61 11.94 -0.84 2.96
N GLU A 62 11.03 -0.15 2.27
CA GLU A 62 9.63 -0.05 2.64
C GLU A 62 8.76 -1.16 2.02
N ALA A 63 9.25 -1.80 0.96
CA ALA A 63 8.60 -2.91 0.27
C ALA A 63 8.60 -4.18 1.14
N LYS A 64 7.51 -4.39 1.87
CA LYS A 64 7.29 -5.52 2.78
C LYS A 64 6.13 -6.38 2.25
N PRO A 65 6.09 -7.70 2.55
CA PRO A 65 5.01 -8.57 2.13
C PRO A 65 3.62 -8.02 2.51
N GLY A 66 2.72 -7.97 1.54
CA GLY A 66 1.34 -7.48 1.70
C GLY A 66 1.22 -5.95 1.83
N ARG A 67 2.30 -5.18 1.67
CA ARG A 67 2.23 -3.71 1.63
C ARG A 67 2.19 -3.23 0.18
N SER A 68 1.20 -2.41 -0.16
CA SER A 68 1.08 -1.77 -1.47
C SER A 68 1.74 -0.39 -1.48
N ALA A 69 1.95 0.16 -2.68
CA ALA A 69 2.33 1.55 -2.86
C ALA A 69 1.17 2.36 -3.46
N ARG A 70 1.11 3.65 -3.13
CA ARG A 70 0.11 4.56 -3.65
C ARG A 70 0.76 5.83 -4.17
N ILE A 71 0.44 6.18 -5.40
CA ILE A 71 0.89 7.41 -6.08
C ILE A 71 -0.28 8.39 -6.10
N ARG A 72 -0.09 9.58 -5.54
CA ARG A 72 -1.02 10.70 -5.65
C ARG A 72 -0.48 11.72 -6.62
N LEU A 73 -1.31 12.22 -7.51
CA LEU A 73 -0.95 13.20 -8.53
C LEU A 73 -2.17 13.92 -9.09
N ASP A 74 -1.94 14.94 -9.90
CA ASP A 74 -2.93 15.53 -10.81
C ASP A 74 -2.50 15.18 -12.25
N THR A 75 -3.30 14.42 -13.00
CA THR A 75 -2.95 14.02 -14.37
C THR A 75 -2.97 15.18 -15.36
N ASN A 76 -3.57 16.33 -15.02
CA ASN A 76 -3.51 17.53 -15.86
C ASN A 76 -2.14 18.21 -15.76
N GLU A 77 -1.45 18.07 -14.63
CA GLU A 77 -0.16 18.71 -14.38
C GLU A 77 1.02 17.76 -14.59
N VAL A 78 0.85 16.48 -14.24
CA VAL A 78 1.93 15.50 -14.19
C VAL A 78 1.98 14.68 -15.49
N PRO A 79 3.03 14.80 -16.30
CA PRO A 79 3.14 14.05 -17.55
C PRO A 79 3.31 12.55 -17.30
N TYR A 80 2.78 11.74 -18.22
CA TYR A 80 2.82 10.28 -18.14
C TYR A 80 4.23 9.71 -17.91
N ARG A 81 5.27 10.38 -18.43
CA ARG A 81 6.68 10.00 -18.20
C ARG A 81 7.05 9.99 -16.71
N CYS A 82 6.61 10.99 -15.93
CA CYS A 82 6.85 11.04 -14.49
C CYS A 82 6.10 9.91 -13.77
N ILE A 83 4.84 9.68 -14.17
CA ILE A 83 3.98 8.64 -13.60
C ILE A 83 4.59 7.26 -13.85
N GLY A 84 4.94 6.96 -15.11
CA GLY A 84 5.54 5.69 -15.51
C GLY A 84 6.89 5.45 -14.83
N GLY A 85 7.72 6.48 -14.68
CA GLY A 85 8.98 6.39 -13.93
C GLY A 85 8.77 6.05 -12.45
N ALA A 86 7.78 6.66 -11.81
CA ALA A 86 7.44 6.37 -10.42
C ALA A 86 6.89 4.94 -10.26
N ILE A 87 5.98 4.49 -11.14
CA ILE A 87 5.45 3.11 -11.15
C ILE A 87 6.59 2.11 -11.29
N TYR A 88 7.46 2.31 -12.29
CA TYR A 88 8.59 1.43 -12.55
C TYR A 88 9.53 1.33 -11.34
N SER A 89 9.86 2.47 -10.71
CA SER A 89 10.72 2.49 -9.53
C SER A 89 10.09 1.78 -8.34
N LEU A 90 8.78 1.93 -8.10
CA LEU A 90 8.07 1.26 -7.01
C LEU A 90 7.98 -0.26 -7.25
N GLN A 91 7.66 -0.69 -8.47
CA GLN A 91 7.66 -2.12 -8.81
C GLN A 91 9.07 -2.71 -8.67
N SER A 92 10.10 -2.00 -9.14
CA SER A 92 11.50 -2.40 -9.00
C SER A 92 11.99 -2.41 -7.55
N ALA A 93 11.32 -1.68 -6.65
CA ALA A 93 11.57 -1.72 -5.22
C ALA A 93 10.98 -2.98 -4.56
N GLY A 94 10.02 -3.66 -5.21
CA GLY A 94 9.39 -4.89 -4.73
C GLY A 94 7.92 -4.75 -4.33
N PHE A 95 7.25 -3.63 -4.63
CA PHE A 95 5.81 -3.50 -4.39
C PHE A 95 5.02 -4.29 -5.44
N GLU A 96 4.18 -5.22 -4.98
CA GLU A 96 3.33 -6.06 -5.84
C GLU A 96 2.14 -5.29 -6.43
N GLU A 97 1.62 -4.32 -5.67
CA GLU A 97 0.51 -3.47 -6.06
C GLU A 97 0.92 -2.00 -5.99
N VAL A 98 0.68 -1.27 -7.08
CA VAL A 98 0.88 0.18 -7.16
C VAL A 98 -0.42 0.81 -7.63
N THR A 99 -1.08 1.57 -6.74
CA THR A 99 -2.31 2.28 -7.05
C THR A 99 -2.01 3.74 -7.43
N VAL A 100 -2.56 4.21 -8.55
CA VAL A 100 -2.49 5.63 -8.93
C VAL A 100 -3.82 6.31 -8.61
N LEU A 101 -3.78 7.37 -7.81
CA LEU A 101 -4.93 8.19 -7.48
C LEU A 101 -4.76 9.59 -8.07
N ASP A 102 -5.76 9.97 -8.86
CA ASP A 102 -5.96 11.35 -9.30
C ASP A 102 -7.30 11.87 -8.75
N PRO A 103 -7.28 12.65 -7.67
CA PRO A 103 -8.49 13.24 -7.09
C PRO A 103 -9.16 14.29 -7.97
N GLN A 104 -8.45 14.88 -8.94
CA GLN A 104 -8.96 15.95 -9.81
C GLN A 104 -9.59 15.41 -11.10
N ARG A 105 -9.30 14.15 -11.45
CA ARG A 105 -9.88 13.52 -12.65
C ARG A 105 -11.39 13.34 -12.49
N ARG A 106 -12.15 14.06 -13.32
CA ARG A 106 -13.59 13.80 -13.47
C ARG A 106 -13.81 12.45 -14.17
N PRO A 107 -14.81 11.66 -13.76
CA PRO A 107 -15.20 10.47 -14.50
C PRO A 107 -15.63 10.87 -15.92
N LEU A 108 -15.17 10.10 -16.91
CA LEU A 108 -15.61 10.26 -18.29
C LEU A 108 -17.09 9.84 -18.34
N MET A 109 -17.97 10.79 -18.67
CA MET A 109 -19.39 10.54 -18.95
C MET A 109 -19.58 9.86 -20.29
#